data_AF-A0AAJ1TQM9-F1
#
_entry.id   AF-A0AAJ1TQM9-F1
#
_cell.length_a   1.000
_cell.length_b   1.000
_cell.length_c   1.000
_cell.angle_alpha   90.00
_cell.angle_beta   90.00
_cell.angle_gamma   90.00
#
_symmetry.space_group_name_H-M   'P 1'
#
loop_
_entity.id
_entity.type
_entity.pdbx_description
1 polymer ?
#
loop_
_entity_poly.entity_id
_entity_poly.type
_entity_poly.pdbx_seq_one_letter_code
_entity_poly.pdbx_strand_id
1 'polypeptide(L)'
;MRRALLAAALAASILVPGAATAQDAKRTETINGLVRIVGAQAGIVLYCRKLYTVDDTVSEGLSRTVRRALDSAIGRRQAKAAIAEEGQRVARTIAEVGADQWCADQRDILNTDGVRVFVD
;
A
#
# COMPACT_ATOMS: atom_id res chain seq x y z
N MET A 1 -11.31 62.63 28.17
CA MET A 1 -12.33 62.74 27.10
C MET A 1 -12.09 61.63 26.08
N ARG A 2 -13.10 60.77 25.91
CA ARG A 2 -13.16 59.64 24.98
C ARG A 2 -13.10 60.10 23.52
N ARG A 3 -12.23 59.50 22.71
CA ARG A 3 -12.34 59.35 21.25
C ARG A 3 -11.38 58.23 20.84
N ALA A 4 -11.67 57.30 19.95
CA ALA A 4 -12.89 56.75 19.37
C ALA A 4 -12.40 55.41 18.76
N LEU A 5 -13.16 54.34 18.97
CA LEU A 5 -12.87 53.02 18.44
C LEU A 5 -12.90 53.07 16.90
N LEU A 6 -11.80 52.67 16.27
CA LEU A 6 -11.74 52.37 14.83
C LEU A 6 -11.67 50.86 14.66
N ALA A 7 -12.82 50.31 14.26
CA ALA A 7 -12.95 48.98 13.71
C ALA A 7 -12.34 48.93 12.30
N ALA A 8 -11.61 47.86 11.98
CA ALA A 8 -11.63 47.23 10.65
C ALA A 8 -10.81 45.93 10.65
N ALA A 9 -11.55 44.83 10.55
CA ALA A 9 -11.25 43.68 9.69
C ALA A 9 -9.79 43.21 9.57
N LEU A 10 -9.43 42.17 10.33
CA LEU A 10 -8.50 41.16 9.84
C LEU A 10 -9.17 39.80 10.03
N ALA A 11 -9.69 39.35 8.89
CA ALA A 11 -10.19 38.03 8.53
C ALA A 11 -10.09 36.97 9.64
N ALA A 12 -11.25 36.47 10.04
CA ALA A 12 -11.40 35.11 10.49
C ALA A 12 -10.71 34.19 9.48
N SER A 13 -9.47 33.82 9.78
CA SER A 13 -8.84 32.64 9.20
C SER A 13 -9.56 31.46 9.83
N ILE A 14 -10.77 31.19 9.33
CA ILE A 14 -11.43 29.91 9.50
C ILE A 14 -10.52 28.94 8.76
N LEU A 15 -9.52 28.44 9.47
CA LEU A 15 -8.71 27.30 9.06
C LEU A 15 -9.70 26.19 8.79
N VAL A 16 -10.05 25.98 7.52
CA VAL A 16 -10.79 24.82 7.05
C VAL A 16 -9.92 23.61 7.40
N PRO A 17 -10.28 22.77 8.38
CA PRO A 17 -9.45 21.63 8.79
C PRO A 17 -9.47 20.48 7.76
N GLY A 18 -10.22 20.63 6.66
CA GLY A 18 -10.54 19.56 5.72
C GLY A 18 -9.45 19.20 4.71
N ALA A 19 -8.58 20.14 4.33
CA ALA A 19 -7.59 19.87 3.29
C ALA A 19 -6.42 19.01 3.78
N ALA A 20 -5.91 19.29 4.99
CA ALA A 20 -4.82 18.51 5.59
C ALA A 20 -5.26 17.08 5.92
N THR A 21 -6.47 16.92 6.47
CA THR A 21 -7.02 15.62 6.87
C THR A 21 -7.31 14.70 5.67
N ALA A 22 -7.82 15.24 4.56
CA ALA A 22 -8.03 14.46 3.34
C ALA A 22 -6.72 14.00 2.68
N GLN A 23 -5.68 14.85 2.71
CA GLN A 23 -4.36 14.51 2.16
C GLN A 23 -3.67 13.41 2.99
N ASP A 24 -3.80 13.46 4.31
CA ASP A 24 -3.26 12.45 5.21
C ASP A 24 -3.98 11.10 5.06
N ALA A 25 -5.30 11.11 4.87
CA ALA A 25 -6.07 9.89 4.60
C ALA A 25 -5.62 9.22 3.29
N LYS A 26 -5.50 10.00 2.20
CA LYS A 26 -5.03 9.49 0.91
C LYS A 26 -3.60 8.94 0.99
N ARG A 27 -2.72 9.61 1.73
CA ARG A 27 -1.35 9.14 1.97
C ARG A 27 -1.35 7.80 2.69
N THR A 28 -2.16 7.67 3.73
CA THR A 28 -2.29 6.44 4.53
C THR A 28 -2.83 5.29 3.68
N GLU A 29 -3.86 5.54 2.89
CA GLU A 29 -4.41 4.57 1.93
C GLU A 29 -3.35 4.10 0.93
N THR A 30 -2.58 5.04 0.38
CA THR A 30 -1.48 4.74 -0.55
C THR A 30 -0.43 3.83 0.10
N ILE A 31 0.00 4.16 1.33
CA ILE A 31 0.96 3.34 2.08
C ILE A 31 0.41 1.93 2.32
N ASN A 32 -0.85 1.82 2.73
CA ASN A 32 -1.50 0.52 2.95
C ASN A 32 -1.58 -0.30 1.66
N GLY A 33 -1.89 0.34 0.53
CA GLY A 33 -1.87 -0.30 -0.79
C GLY A 33 -0.49 -0.85 -1.15
N LEU A 34 0.56 -0.05 -0.96
CA LEU A 34 1.94 -0.48 -1.21
C LEU A 34 2.35 -1.65 -0.30
N VAL A 35 1.98 -1.63 0.98
CA VAL A 35 2.25 -2.75 1.91
C VAL A 35 1.58 -4.02 1.42
N ARG A 36 0.29 -3.97 1.04
CA ARG A 36 -0.46 -5.11 0.51
C ARG A 36 0.17 -5.68 -0.76
N ILE A 37 0.65 -4.82 -1.68
CA ILE A 37 1.34 -5.27 -2.89
C ILE A 37 2.60 -6.06 -2.55
N VAL A 38 3.45 -5.57 -1.63
CA VAL A 38 4.67 -6.31 -1.23
C VAL A 38 4.31 -7.63 -0.55
N GLY A 39 3.27 -7.65 0.29
CA GLY A 39 2.77 -8.86 0.94
C GLY A 39 2.30 -9.91 -0.07
N ALA A 40 1.47 -9.49 -1.03
CA ALA A 40 0.99 -10.36 -2.11
C ALA A 40 2.15 -10.92 -2.95
N GLN A 41 3.13 -10.08 -3.32
CA GLN A 41 4.30 -10.55 -4.07
C GLN A 41 5.14 -11.57 -3.29
N ALA A 42 5.32 -11.37 -1.98
CA ALA A 42 5.98 -12.35 -1.14
C ALA A 42 5.20 -13.68 -1.11
N GLY A 43 3.87 -13.63 -1.01
CA GLY A 43 3.01 -14.82 -1.11
C GLY A 43 3.14 -15.53 -2.45
N ILE A 44 3.10 -14.80 -3.57
CA ILE A 44 3.22 -15.36 -4.93
C ILE A 44 4.55 -16.12 -5.10
N VAL A 45 5.65 -15.49 -4.71
CA VAL A 45 7.00 -16.06 -4.79
C VAL A 45 7.13 -17.33 -3.93
N LEU A 46 6.54 -17.34 -2.73
CA LEU A 46 6.70 -18.45 -1.79
C LEU A 46 5.77 -19.63 -2.07
N TYR A 47 4.54 -19.37 -2.54
CA TYR A 47 3.49 -20.39 -2.62
C TYR A 47 3.09 -20.73 -4.06
N CYS A 48 3.05 -19.75 -4.96
CA CYS A 48 2.45 -19.96 -6.28
C CYS A 48 3.40 -20.52 -7.33
N ARG A 49 4.72 -20.39 -7.15
CA ARG A 49 5.72 -20.95 -8.08
C ARG A 49 5.67 -22.48 -8.24
N LYS A 50 5.03 -23.17 -7.30
CA LYS A 50 4.82 -24.63 -7.38
C LYS A 50 3.62 -25.01 -8.25
N LEU A 51 2.75 -24.04 -8.54
CA LEU A 51 1.44 -24.24 -9.16
C LEU A 51 1.38 -23.59 -10.55
N TYR A 52 2.07 -22.46 -10.73
CA TYR A 52 2.01 -21.63 -11.92
C TYR A 52 3.40 -21.13 -12.33
N THR A 53 3.53 -20.73 -13.60
CA THR A 53 4.74 -20.06 -14.09
C THR A 53 4.70 -18.59 -13.71
N VAL A 54 5.69 -18.15 -12.92
CA VAL A 54 5.83 -16.76 -12.47
C VAL A 54 7.00 -16.10 -13.19
N ASP A 55 6.80 -14.89 -13.72
CA ASP A 55 7.89 -14.05 -14.21
C ASP A 55 8.63 -13.43 -13.01
N ASP A 56 9.76 -14.05 -12.67
CA ASP A 56 10.59 -13.62 -11.55
C ASP A 56 11.18 -12.22 -11.73
N THR A 57 11.41 -11.79 -12.97
CA THR A 57 11.93 -10.44 -13.26
C THR A 57 10.89 -9.39 -12.93
N VAL A 58 9.65 -9.61 -13.36
CA VAL A 58 8.52 -8.71 -13.07
C VAL A 58 8.22 -8.71 -11.57
N SER A 59 8.12 -9.88 -10.95
CA SER A 59 7.81 -10.01 -9.51
C SER A 59 8.88 -9.35 -8.62
N GLU A 60 10.16 -9.58 -8.92
CA GLU A 60 11.27 -8.95 -8.18
C GLU A 60 11.32 -7.44 -8.43
N GLY A 61 11.15 -7.00 -9.67
CA GLY A 61 11.12 -5.59 -10.05
C GLY A 61 10.01 -4.82 -9.32
N LEU A 62 8.80 -5.38 -9.25
CA LEU A 62 7.67 -4.81 -8.52
C LEU A 62 7.96 -4.75 -7.03
N SER A 63 8.40 -5.87 -6.43
CA SER A 63 8.74 -5.93 -5.01
C SER A 63 9.79 -4.89 -4.62
N ARG A 64 10.84 -4.73 -5.44
CA ARG A 64 11.91 -3.77 -5.22
C ARG A 64 11.42 -2.33 -5.31
N THR A 65 10.61 -2.02 -6.32
CA THR A 65 10.05 -0.68 -6.54
C THR A 65 9.16 -0.26 -5.38
N VAL A 66 8.24 -1.14 -4.97
CA VAL A 66 7.30 -0.83 -3.89
C VAL A 66 8.01 -0.72 -2.54
N ARG A 67 9.01 -1.56 -2.25
CA ARG A 67 9.85 -1.41 -1.04
C ARG A 67 10.57 -0.07 -0.99
N ARG A 68 11.11 0.43 -2.11
CA ARG A 68 11.74 1.76 -2.16
C ARG A 68 10.73 2.89 -1.92
N ALA A 69 9.52 2.74 -2.45
CA ALA A 69 8.44 3.70 -2.23
C ALA A 69 8.03 3.73 -0.74
N LEU A 70 7.89 2.57 -0.10
CA LEU A 70 7.60 2.47 1.34
C LEU A 70 8.72 3.07 2.20
N ASP A 71 9.99 2.73 1.90
CA ASP A 71 11.15 3.29 2.59
C ASP A 71 11.15 4.83 2.53
N SER A 72 10.74 5.40 1.39
CA SER A 72 10.66 6.85 1.19
C SER A 72 9.45 7.47 1.90
N ALA A 73 8.31 6.77 1.95
CA ALA A 73 7.06 7.30 2.47
C ALA A 73 6.97 7.29 4.00
N ILE A 74 7.49 6.25 4.65
CA ILE A 74 7.37 6.03 6.10
C ILE A 74 8.71 5.71 6.79
N GLY A 75 9.81 5.69 6.04
CA GLY A 75 11.13 5.35 6.57
C GLY A 75 11.36 3.84 6.66
N ARG A 76 12.61 3.43 6.41
CA ARG A 76 13.01 2.02 6.30
C ARG A 76 12.60 1.14 7.48
N ARG A 77 12.70 1.63 8.72
CA ARG A 77 12.36 0.84 9.90
C ARG A 77 10.86 0.54 9.97
N GLN A 78 10.01 1.54 9.71
CA GLN A 78 8.56 1.38 9.73
C GLN A 78 8.10 0.55 8.54
N ALA A 79 8.69 0.78 7.35
CA ALA A 79 8.44 -0.04 6.17
C ALA A 79 8.74 -1.52 6.41
N LYS A 80 9.90 -1.84 7.01
CA LYS A 80 10.26 -3.22 7.36
C LYS A 80 9.25 -3.86 8.31
N ALA A 81 8.78 -3.12 9.32
CA ALA A 81 7.79 -3.63 10.27
C ALA A 81 6.43 -3.89 9.59
N ALA A 82 5.94 -2.93 8.81
CA ALA A 82 4.67 -3.05 8.10
C ALA A 82 4.68 -4.20 7.08
N ILE A 83 5.78 -4.37 6.33
CA ILE A 83 5.94 -5.50 5.41
C ILE A 83 5.97 -6.83 6.15
N ALA A 84 6.63 -6.90 7.31
CA ALA A 84 6.70 -8.12 8.11
C ALA A 84 5.31 -8.51 8.65
N GLU A 85 4.57 -7.54 9.19
CA GLU A 85 3.20 -7.74 9.67
C GLU A 85 2.27 -8.21 8.54
N GLU A 86 2.33 -7.55 7.38
CA GLU A 86 1.54 -7.94 6.23
C GLU A 86 1.93 -9.33 5.70
N GLY A 87 3.21 -9.67 5.73
CA GLY A 87 3.68 -11.01 5.39
C GLY A 87 3.07 -12.09 6.29
N GLN A 88 2.95 -11.83 7.60
CA GLN A 88 2.27 -12.72 8.53
C GLN A 88 0.77 -12.82 8.25
N ARG A 89 0.12 -11.69 7.92
CA ARG A 89 -1.29 -11.65 7.53
C ARG A 89 -1.54 -12.51 6.29
N VAL A 90 -0.74 -12.33 5.24
CA VAL A 90 -0.84 -13.08 3.99
C VAL A 90 -0.58 -14.57 4.24
N ALA A 91 0.45 -14.94 5.00
CA ALA A 91 0.72 -16.33 5.34
C ALA A 91 -0.45 -16.99 6.07
N ARG A 92 -1.10 -16.26 6.99
CA ARG A 92 -2.30 -16.74 7.67
C ARG A 92 -3.47 -16.93 6.71
N THR A 93 -3.74 -15.96 5.84
CA THR A 93 -4.79 -16.08 4.82
C THR A 93 -4.54 -17.29 3.94
N ILE A 94 -3.31 -17.52 3.48
CA ILE A 94 -2.95 -18.69 2.67
C ILE A 94 -3.19 -20.00 3.45
N ALA A 95 -2.85 -20.03 4.74
CA ALA A 95 -3.10 -21.20 5.58
C ALA A 95 -4.61 -21.46 5.79
N GLU A 96 -5.43 -20.41 5.82
CA GLU A 96 -6.89 -20.51 5.99
C GLU A 96 -7.60 -20.95 4.70
N VAL A 97 -7.23 -20.37 3.55
CA VAL A 97 -7.94 -20.62 2.27
C VAL A 97 -7.29 -21.71 1.42
N GLY A 98 -6.03 -22.07 1.70
CA GLY A 98 -5.23 -22.98 0.89
C GLY A 98 -4.43 -22.28 -0.20
N ALA A 99 -3.21 -22.77 -0.45
CA ALA A 99 -2.30 -22.18 -1.43
C ALA A 99 -2.86 -22.24 -2.87
N ASP A 100 -3.54 -23.34 -3.23
CA ASP A 100 -4.11 -23.52 -4.57
C ASP A 100 -5.14 -22.44 -4.89
N GLN A 101 -6.15 -22.28 -4.02
CA GLN A 101 -7.18 -21.27 -4.18
C GLN A 101 -6.60 -19.87 -4.13
N TRP A 102 -5.73 -19.58 -3.15
CA TRP A 102 -5.13 -18.25 -3.02
C TRP A 102 -4.34 -17.86 -4.27
N CYS A 103 -3.57 -18.78 -4.84
CA CYS A 103 -2.79 -18.52 -6.04
C CYS A 103 -3.64 -18.37 -7.29
N ALA A 104 -4.73 -19.13 -7.42
CA ALA A 104 -5.71 -18.95 -8.49
C ALA A 104 -6.33 -17.54 -8.42
N ASP A 105 -6.75 -17.09 -7.22
CA ASP A 105 -7.33 -15.76 -7.03
C ASP A 105 -6.31 -14.65 -7.37
N GLN A 106 -5.05 -14.78 -6.96
CA GLN A 106 -4.01 -13.81 -7.32
C GLN A 106 -3.76 -13.76 -8.82
N ARG A 107 -3.78 -14.90 -9.50
CA ARG A 107 -3.60 -14.99 -10.96
C ARG A 107 -4.73 -14.28 -11.68
N ASP A 108 -5.98 -14.52 -11.28
CA ASP A 108 -7.16 -13.87 -11.86
C ASP A 108 -7.14 -12.35 -11.67
N ILE A 109 -6.82 -11.88 -10.46
CA ILE A 109 -6.70 -10.44 -10.16
C ILE A 109 -5.62 -9.78 -11.03
N LEU A 110 -4.40 -10.31 -11.01
CA LEU A 110 -3.27 -9.68 -11.71
C LEU A 110 -3.42 -9.73 -13.24
N ASN A 111 -3.98 -10.81 -13.78
CA ASN A 111 -4.24 -10.91 -15.21
C ASN A 111 -5.35 -9.96 -15.68
N THR A 112 -6.40 -9.79 -14.86
CA THR A 112 -7.48 -8.82 -15.15
C THR A 112 -6.95 -7.39 -15.20
N ASP A 113 -6.04 -7.05 -14.30
CA ASP A 113 -5.41 -5.73 -14.22
C ASP A 113 -4.26 -5.52 -15.23
N GLY A 114 -3.99 -6.52 -16.10
CA GLY A 114 -2.95 -6.46 -17.12
C GLY A 114 -1.52 -6.61 -16.59
N VAL A 115 -1.35 -6.97 -15.32
CA VAL A 115 -0.06 -7.18 -14.67
C VAL A 115 0.38 -8.63 -14.87
N ARG A 116 1.28 -8.85 -15.84
CA ARG A 116 1.75 -10.19 -16.22
C ARG A 116 2.82 -10.74 -15.28
N VAL A 117 2.45 -11.04 -14.04
CA VAL A 117 3.29 -11.77 -13.08
C VAL A 117 3.15 -13.28 -13.29
N PHE A 118 1.96 -13.76 -13.59
CA PHE A 118 1.70 -15.13 -14.04
C PHE A 118 1.78 -15.16 -15.57
N VAL A 119 2.54 -16.12 -16.13
CA VAL A 119 2.84 -16.17 -17.57
C VAL A 119 2.43 -17.48 -18.25
N ASP A 120 1.79 -18.36 -17.50
CA ASP A 120 1.15 -19.57 -17.98
C ASP A 120 -0.27 -19.33 -18.52
#